data_AF-W0BGM1-F1
#
_entry.id   AF-W0BGM1-F1
#
_cell.length_a   1.000
_cell.length_b   1.000
_cell.length_c   1.000
_cell.angle_alpha   90.00
_cell.angle_beta   90.00
_cell.angle_gamma   90.00
#
_symmetry.space_group_name_H-M   'P 1'
#
loop_
_entity.id
_entity.type
_entity.pdbx_description
1 polymer ?
#
loop_
_entity_poly.entity_id
_entity_poly.type
_entity_poly.pdbx_seq_one_letter_code
_entity_poly.pdbx_strand_id
1 'polypeptide(L)'
;MDNSHRTYLAWKQIQAFFAASPPEEAWRDFLHKSDGFLEFIIDTLMDNVRFDGGIEPPEYFRHFSKLYSLDYVKKVVAGVVAIQQDWGDLETFQKIARIYVGRPIVVYPSNIIDFVDCSTQIRVLKCIDCLKPCLSLCTNLDSVRKMPTKSYVFTDCRPSFMAEAMGLSEETKTAVLDAASIAGIPDPTTAATSTPTQPQPNTSSNTSSNTSSN
;
A
#
# COMPACT_ATOMS: atom_id res chain seq x y z
N MET A 1 -11.60 -11.52 9.24
CA MET A 1 -10.54 -11.50 8.21
C MET A 1 -10.79 -10.27 7.33
N ASP A 2 -9.79 -9.43 7.09
CA ASP A 2 -9.91 -8.21 6.28
C ASP A 2 -10.29 -8.53 4.82
N ASN A 3 -11.21 -7.75 4.24
CA ASN A 3 -11.65 -7.89 2.86
C ASN A 3 -10.50 -7.71 1.86
N SER A 4 -9.54 -6.83 2.17
CA SER A 4 -8.35 -6.62 1.33
C SER A 4 -7.50 -7.90 1.25
N HIS A 5 -7.33 -8.60 2.37
CA HIS A 5 -6.61 -9.85 2.47
C HIS A 5 -7.33 -10.98 1.74
N ARG A 6 -8.66 -11.10 1.91
CA ARG A 6 -9.47 -12.10 1.18
C ARG A 6 -9.40 -11.88 -0.32
N THR A 7 -9.48 -10.63 -0.77
CA THR A 7 -9.35 -10.27 -2.18
C THR A 7 -7.95 -10.60 -2.73
N TYR A 8 -6.90 -10.31 -1.96
CA TYR A 8 -5.53 -10.68 -2.33
C TYR A 8 -5.36 -12.19 -2.48
N LEU A 9 -5.82 -12.98 -1.50
CA LEU A 9 -5.74 -14.44 -1.54
C LEU A 9 -6.55 -15.02 -2.70
N ALA A 10 -7.77 -14.52 -2.92
CA ALA A 10 -8.60 -14.91 -4.07
C ALA A 10 -7.88 -14.66 -5.39
N TRP A 11 -7.21 -13.50 -5.54
CA TRP A 11 -6.41 -13.21 -6.73
C TRP A 11 -5.25 -14.19 -6.90
N LYS A 12 -4.53 -14.55 -5.83
CA LYS A 12 -3.45 -15.55 -5.90
C LYS A 12 -3.96 -16.92 -6.32
N GLN A 13 -5.13 -17.34 -5.83
CA GLN A 13 -5.76 -18.60 -6.20
C GLN A 13 -6.21 -18.59 -7.68
N ILE A 14 -6.79 -17.49 -8.16
CA ILE A 14 -7.13 -17.32 -9.58
C ILE A 14 -5.87 -17.43 -10.45
N GLN A 15 -4.78 -16.74 -10.09
CA GLN A 15 -3.52 -16.82 -10.84
C GLN A 15 -2.97 -18.24 -10.90
N ALA A 16 -3.00 -18.97 -9.78
CA ALA A 16 -2.54 -20.36 -9.72
C ALA A 16 -3.40 -21.28 -10.60
N PHE A 17 -4.74 -21.13 -10.56
CA PHE A 17 -5.65 -21.91 -11.39
C PHE A 17 -5.39 -21.68 -12.89
N PHE A 18 -5.29 -20.41 -13.30
CA PHE A 18 -5.01 -20.06 -14.69
C PHE A 18 -3.64 -20.55 -15.16
N ALA A 19 -2.61 -20.50 -14.30
CA ALA A 19 -1.28 -21.00 -14.62
C ALA A 19 -1.23 -22.54 -14.77
N ALA A 20 -2.07 -23.26 -14.04
CA ALA A 20 -2.19 -24.72 -14.13
C ALA A 20 -3.03 -25.19 -15.34
N SER A 21 -3.82 -24.28 -15.94
CA SER A 21 -4.70 -24.63 -17.07
C SER A 21 -3.90 -24.87 -18.37
N PRO A 22 -4.27 -25.88 -19.19
CA PRO A 22 -3.59 -26.18 -20.45
C PRO A 22 -3.49 -24.97 -21.40
N PRO A 23 -2.40 -24.78 -22.17
CA PRO A 23 -2.23 -23.62 -23.04
C PRO A 23 -3.33 -23.48 -24.10
N GLU A 24 -3.71 -24.59 -24.75
CA GLU A 24 -4.66 -24.61 -25.88
C GLU A 24 -6.07 -25.07 -25.47
N GLU A 25 -6.54 -24.63 -24.30
CA GLU A 25 -7.86 -25.01 -23.81
C GLU A 25 -8.97 -24.11 -24.42
N ALA A 26 -10.11 -24.71 -24.79
CA ALA A 26 -11.28 -23.94 -25.21
C ALA A 26 -12.09 -23.48 -23.98
N TRP A 27 -12.80 -22.35 -24.10
CA TRP A 27 -13.68 -21.83 -23.03
C TRP A 27 -14.64 -22.88 -22.47
N ARG A 28 -15.21 -23.72 -23.33
CA ARG A 28 -16.14 -24.79 -22.91
C ARG A 28 -15.49 -25.72 -21.88
N ASP A 29 -14.30 -26.21 -22.20
CA ASP A 29 -13.61 -27.20 -21.39
C ASP A 29 -12.99 -26.54 -20.14
N PHE A 30 -12.45 -25.32 -20.30
CA PHE A 30 -11.96 -24.49 -19.19
C PHE A 30 -13.06 -24.22 -18.14
N LEU A 31 -14.29 -23.94 -18.57
CA LEU A 31 -15.39 -23.63 -17.66
C LEU A 31 -16.06 -24.88 -17.07
N HIS A 32 -16.30 -25.91 -17.87
CA HIS A 32 -17.28 -26.97 -17.54
C HIS A 32 -16.70 -28.37 -17.28
N LYS A 33 -15.38 -28.58 -17.36
CA LYS A 33 -14.80 -29.86 -16.93
C LYS A 33 -15.02 -30.08 -15.42
N SER A 34 -14.83 -31.30 -14.94
CA SER A 34 -15.11 -31.70 -13.55
C SER A 34 -14.32 -30.92 -12.48
N ASP A 35 -13.16 -30.35 -12.86
CA ASP A 35 -12.33 -29.44 -12.08
C ASP A 35 -12.21 -28.07 -12.77
N GLY A 36 -13.24 -27.70 -13.53
CA GLY A 36 -13.29 -26.50 -14.34
C GLY A 36 -13.39 -25.22 -13.52
N PHE A 37 -13.25 -24.10 -14.20
CA PHE A 37 -13.22 -22.80 -13.56
C PHE A 37 -14.53 -22.46 -12.84
N LEU A 38 -15.67 -23.02 -13.28
CA LEU A 38 -16.95 -22.83 -12.58
C LEU A 38 -16.98 -23.54 -11.22
N GLU A 39 -16.48 -24.77 -11.13
CA GLU A 39 -16.35 -25.48 -9.84
C GLU A 39 -15.37 -24.73 -8.93
N PHE A 40 -14.24 -24.27 -9.46
CA PHE A 40 -13.31 -23.41 -8.71
C PHE A 40 -13.99 -22.13 -8.18
N ILE A 41 -14.82 -21.46 -8.99
CA ILE A 41 -15.56 -20.27 -8.56
C ILE A 41 -16.48 -20.61 -7.38
N ILE A 42 -17.24 -21.70 -7.48
CA ILE A 42 -18.21 -22.12 -6.46
C ILE A 42 -17.48 -22.50 -5.17
N ASP A 43 -16.45 -23.34 -5.25
CA ASP A 43 -15.76 -23.90 -4.09
C ASP A 43 -14.80 -22.91 -3.42
N THR A 44 -14.23 -21.97 -4.18
CA THR A 44 -13.14 -21.11 -3.70
C THR A 44 -13.53 -19.64 -3.60
N LEU A 45 -14.27 -19.11 -4.58
CA LEU A 45 -14.50 -17.66 -4.69
C LEU A 45 -15.81 -17.19 -4.07
N MET A 46 -16.88 -17.99 -4.09
CA MET A 46 -18.19 -17.57 -3.58
C MET A 46 -18.18 -17.20 -2.09
N ASP A 47 -17.38 -17.91 -1.29
CA ASP A 47 -17.27 -17.61 0.14
C ASP A 47 -16.38 -16.38 0.43
N ASN A 48 -15.49 -16.04 -0.50
CA ASN A 48 -14.36 -15.13 -0.26
C ASN A 48 -14.44 -13.81 -1.01
N VAL A 49 -15.21 -13.71 -2.09
CA VAL A 49 -15.31 -12.52 -2.94
C VAL A 49 -16.77 -12.08 -3.02
N ARG A 50 -17.04 -10.86 -2.56
CA ARG A 50 -18.32 -10.18 -2.77
C ARG A 50 -18.16 -9.25 -3.97
N PHE A 51 -18.98 -9.43 -5.00
CA PHE A 51 -19.09 -8.47 -6.10
C PHE A 51 -20.13 -7.42 -5.73
N ASP A 52 -19.80 -6.15 -5.98
CA ASP A 52 -20.73 -5.05 -5.80
C ASP A 52 -21.93 -5.20 -6.75
N GLY A 53 -23.13 -4.87 -6.26
CA GLY A 53 -24.37 -4.92 -7.04
C GLY A 53 -25.10 -6.27 -7.04
N GLY A 54 -24.66 -7.25 -6.24
CA GLY A 54 -25.37 -8.52 -6.06
C GLY A 54 -25.25 -9.51 -7.23
N ILE A 55 -24.37 -9.24 -8.19
CA ILE A 55 -24.07 -10.16 -9.29
C ILE A 55 -23.20 -11.29 -8.73
N GLU A 56 -23.64 -12.54 -8.89
CA GLU A 56 -22.87 -13.67 -8.42
C GLU A 56 -21.63 -13.94 -9.30
N PRO A 57 -20.51 -14.41 -8.73
CA PRO A 57 -19.29 -14.66 -9.48
C PRO A 57 -19.48 -15.50 -10.77
N PRO A 58 -20.30 -16.59 -10.79
CA PRO A 58 -20.53 -17.36 -12.02
C PRO A 58 -21.15 -16.53 -13.15
N GLU A 59 -22.08 -15.63 -12.83
CA GLU A 59 -22.74 -14.78 -13.81
C GLU A 59 -21.78 -13.73 -14.39
N TYR A 60 -20.93 -13.15 -13.55
CA TYR A 60 -19.88 -12.24 -13.96
C TYR A 60 -18.92 -12.89 -14.97
N PHE A 61 -18.37 -14.07 -14.62
CA PHE A 61 -17.40 -14.76 -15.49
C PHE A 61 -18.04 -15.32 -16.76
N ARG A 62 -19.33 -15.69 -16.74
CA ARG A 62 -20.10 -16.06 -17.94
C ARG A 62 -20.26 -14.88 -18.90
N HIS A 63 -20.47 -13.66 -18.42
CA HIS A 63 -20.51 -12.48 -19.28
C HIS A 63 -19.11 -12.16 -19.82
N PHE A 64 -18.10 -12.27 -18.97
CA PHE A 64 -16.72 -12.01 -19.31
C PHE A 64 -16.19 -12.94 -20.43
N SER A 65 -16.55 -14.23 -20.40
CA SER A 65 -16.14 -15.20 -21.43
C SER A 65 -16.77 -14.99 -22.80
N LYS A 66 -17.89 -14.25 -22.87
CA LYS A 66 -18.51 -13.84 -24.15
C LYS A 66 -17.80 -12.65 -24.79
N LEU A 67 -17.11 -11.84 -23.99
CA LEU A 67 -16.48 -10.59 -24.45
C LEU A 67 -15.02 -10.80 -24.86
N TYR A 68 -14.34 -11.78 -24.26
CA TYR A 68 -12.90 -11.97 -24.43
C TYR A 68 -12.54 -13.42 -24.74
N SER A 69 -11.52 -13.63 -25.58
CA SER A 69 -10.94 -14.95 -25.81
C SER A 69 -10.21 -15.45 -24.56
N LEU A 70 -10.20 -16.77 -24.33
CA LEU A 70 -9.54 -17.35 -23.15
C LEU A 70 -8.05 -17.01 -23.11
N ASP A 71 -7.37 -17.03 -24.27
CA ASP A 71 -5.98 -16.61 -24.42
C ASP A 71 -5.71 -15.19 -23.91
N TYR A 72 -6.59 -14.26 -24.27
CA TYR A 72 -6.49 -12.88 -23.80
C TYR A 72 -6.64 -12.82 -22.28
N VAL A 73 -7.64 -13.51 -21.72
CA VAL A 73 -7.86 -13.54 -20.28
C VAL A 73 -6.67 -14.16 -19.54
N LYS A 74 -6.11 -15.28 -20.02
CA LYS A 74 -4.92 -15.92 -19.45
C LYS A 74 -3.73 -14.95 -19.40
N LYS A 75 -3.49 -14.21 -20.49
CA LYS A 75 -2.42 -13.19 -20.53
C LYS A 75 -2.64 -12.07 -19.52
N VAL A 76 -3.88 -11.57 -19.41
CA VAL A 76 -4.23 -10.54 -18.42
C VAL A 76 -4.01 -11.06 -17.00
N VAL A 77 -4.58 -12.22 -16.64
CA VAL A 77 -4.45 -12.83 -15.30
C VAL A 77 -2.98 -13.08 -14.93
N ALA A 78 -2.18 -13.59 -15.87
CA ALA A 78 -0.75 -13.79 -15.67
C ALA A 78 0.01 -12.47 -15.46
N GLY A 79 -0.44 -11.39 -16.10
CA GLY A 79 0.15 -10.05 -15.98
C GLY A 79 -0.31 -9.24 -14.76
N VAL A 80 -1.34 -9.70 -14.03
CA VAL A 80 -1.83 -8.99 -12.84
C VAL A 80 -0.78 -9.03 -11.72
N VAL A 81 -0.42 -7.85 -11.21
CA VAL A 81 0.37 -7.72 -9.99
C VAL A 81 -0.59 -7.47 -8.82
N ALA A 82 -0.92 -8.53 -8.08
CA ALA A 82 -1.67 -8.41 -6.84
C ALA A 82 -0.73 -7.95 -5.71
N ILE A 83 -0.97 -6.74 -5.18
CA ILE A 83 -0.25 -6.19 -4.03
C ILE A 83 -1.16 -6.36 -2.81
N GLN A 84 -0.69 -7.10 -1.82
CA GLN A 84 -1.38 -7.17 -0.54
C GLN A 84 -1.19 -5.83 0.17
N GLN A 85 -2.27 -5.05 0.30
CA GLN A 85 -2.28 -3.91 1.22
C GLN A 85 -2.49 -4.43 2.65
N ASP A 86 -1.44 -5.02 3.22
CA ASP A 86 -1.39 -5.25 4.67
C ASP A 86 -0.94 -3.94 5.32
N TRP A 87 -1.85 -3.32 6.07
CA TRP A 87 -1.53 -2.13 6.85
C TRP A 87 -0.47 -2.38 7.93
N GLY A 88 -0.15 -3.65 8.23
CA GLY A 88 0.95 -4.03 9.10
C GLY A 88 2.28 -4.35 8.41
N ASP A 89 2.39 -4.25 7.07
CA ASP A 89 3.65 -4.52 6.36
C ASP A 89 4.55 -3.27 6.28
N LEU A 90 5.46 -3.17 7.25
CA LEU A 90 6.37 -2.04 7.36
C LEU A 90 7.29 -1.88 6.13
N GLU A 91 7.70 -2.97 5.47
CA GLU A 91 8.61 -2.88 4.32
C GLU A 91 7.94 -2.20 3.13
N THR A 92 6.67 -2.54 2.87
CA THR A 92 5.87 -1.89 1.82
C THR A 92 5.71 -0.40 2.13
N PHE A 93 5.42 -0.02 3.37
CA PHE A 93 5.25 1.38 3.75
C PHE A 93 6.57 2.17 3.65
N GLN A 94 7.70 1.55 3.99
CA GLN A 94 9.03 2.14 3.76
C GLN A 94 9.32 2.35 2.26
N LYS A 95 8.95 1.40 1.40
CA LYS A 95 9.10 1.55 -0.06
C LYS A 95 8.23 2.69 -0.59
N ILE A 96 6.98 2.78 -0.14
CA ILE A 96 6.07 3.89 -0.49
C ILE A 96 6.67 5.22 -0.04
N ALA A 97 7.11 5.34 1.21
CA ALA A 97 7.73 6.55 1.74
C ALA A 97 8.92 7.01 0.87
N ARG A 98 9.77 6.06 0.42
CA ARG A 98 10.91 6.34 -0.47
C ARG A 98 10.49 6.83 -1.85
N ILE A 99 9.45 6.24 -2.46
CA ILE A 99 8.94 6.64 -3.78
C ILE A 99 8.37 8.07 -3.74
N TYR A 100 7.72 8.43 -2.63
CA TYR A 100 7.04 9.72 -2.47
C TYR A 100 7.82 10.73 -1.61
N VAL A 101 9.14 10.57 -1.49
CA VAL A 101 10.00 11.53 -0.74
C VAL A 101 9.73 12.97 -1.20
N GLY A 102 9.51 13.85 -0.22
CA GLY A 102 9.28 15.28 -0.45
C GLY A 102 7.88 15.63 -0.96
N ARG A 103 6.97 14.65 -1.10
CA ARG A 103 5.57 14.90 -1.44
C ARG A 103 4.68 14.78 -0.19
N PRO A 104 3.62 15.59 -0.10
CA PRO A 104 2.64 15.42 0.97
C PRO A 104 1.93 14.07 0.80
N ILE A 105 1.95 13.26 1.86
CA ILE A 105 1.27 11.96 1.90
C ILE A 105 0.04 12.10 2.78
N VAL A 106 -1.11 11.68 2.26
CA VAL A 106 -2.36 11.54 3.01
C VAL A 106 -2.68 10.06 3.10
N VAL A 107 -3.02 9.58 4.29
CA VAL A 107 -3.39 8.18 4.51
C VAL A 107 -4.84 8.07 4.99
N TYR A 108 -5.52 7.02 4.54
CA TYR A 108 -6.86 6.66 5.00
C TYR A 108 -6.87 5.22 5.54
N PRO A 109 -6.22 4.95 6.68
CA PRO A 109 -6.42 3.70 7.40
C PRO A 109 -7.81 3.77 8.00
N SER A 110 -8.82 3.28 7.27
CA SER A 110 -10.24 3.23 7.67
C SER A 110 -10.44 2.58 9.06
N ASN A 111 -11.64 2.12 9.37
CA ASN A 111 -12.01 1.26 10.50
C ASN A 111 -11.10 0.03 10.82
N ILE A 112 -10.00 -0.16 10.09
CA ILE A 112 -8.95 -1.15 10.30
C ILE A 112 -8.40 -1.07 11.72
N ILE A 113 -8.00 0.10 12.22
CA ILE A 113 -7.39 0.20 13.56
C ILE A 113 -8.36 -0.31 14.63
N ASP A 114 -9.64 -0.01 14.50
CA ASP A 114 -10.66 -0.50 15.42
C ASP A 114 -11.01 -1.98 15.26
N PHE A 115 -10.83 -2.54 14.06
CA PHE A 115 -11.27 -3.90 13.74
C PHE A 115 -10.20 -4.97 14.00
N VAL A 116 -8.93 -4.57 14.08
CA VAL A 116 -7.81 -5.50 14.26
C VAL A 116 -7.41 -5.63 15.74
N ASP A 117 -6.73 -6.72 16.07
CA ASP A 117 -6.20 -6.93 17.42
C ASP A 117 -5.12 -5.91 17.80
N CYS A 118 -4.82 -5.84 19.10
CA CYS A 118 -3.80 -4.96 19.68
C CYS A 118 -2.44 -5.04 18.95
N SER A 119 -1.96 -6.26 18.65
CA SER A 119 -0.68 -6.45 17.98
C SER A 119 -0.65 -5.85 16.58
N THR A 120 -1.76 -5.99 15.86
CA THR A 120 -1.95 -5.44 14.52
C THR A 120 -2.17 -3.93 14.58
N GLN A 121 -2.92 -3.41 15.57
CA GLN A 121 -3.06 -1.96 15.81
C GLN A 121 -1.69 -1.29 15.94
N ILE A 122 -0.80 -1.86 16.75
CA ILE A 122 0.56 -1.36 16.95
C ILE A 122 1.33 -1.38 15.61
N ARG A 123 1.22 -2.44 14.82
CA ARG A 123 1.86 -2.52 13.48
C ARG A 123 1.33 -1.45 12.53
N VAL A 124 0.01 -1.28 12.47
CA VAL A 124 -0.64 -0.28 11.60
C VAL A 124 -0.20 1.13 11.97
N LEU A 125 -0.21 1.48 13.26
CA LEU A 125 0.24 2.78 13.74
C LEU A 125 1.72 3.03 13.40
N LYS A 126 2.59 2.03 13.54
CA LYS A 126 4.00 2.14 13.12
C LYS A 126 4.16 2.32 11.60
N CYS A 127 3.33 1.65 10.81
CA CYS A 127 3.34 1.81 9.35
C CYS A 127 2.90 3.21 8.94
N ILE A 128 1.85 3.74 9.57
CA ILE A 128 1.40 5.13 9.37
C ILE A 128 2.53 6.11 9.70
N ASP A 129 3.18 5.95 10.86
CA ASP A 129 4.29 6.80 11.28
C ASP A 129 5.47 6.78 10.30
N CYS A 130 5.79 5.60 9.74
CA CYS A 130 6.82 5.44 8.72
C CYS A 130 6.58 6.28 7.46
N LEU A 131 5.31 6.50 7.08
CA LEU A 131 4.98 7.33 5.92
C LEU A 131 5.14 8.83 6.21
N LYS A 132 5.22 9.24 7.48
CA LYS A 132 5.19 10.65 7.92
C LYS A 132 4.11 11.47 7.18
N PRO A 133 2.83 11.02 7.19
CA PRO A 133 1.78 11.68 6.45
C PRO A 133 1.51 13.08 7.01
N CYS A 134 1.12 14.01 6.14
CA CYS A 134 0.65 15.33 6.55
C CYS A 134 -0.79 15.29 7.08
N LEU A 135 -1.51 14.20 6.82
CA LEU A 135 -2.88 13.98 7.26
C LEU A 135 -3.18 12.48 7.32
N SER A 136 -3.77 12.01 8.42
CA SER A 136 -4.35 10.68 8.54
C SER A 136 -5.84 10.78 8.85
N LEU A 137 -6.64 10.06 8.07
CA LEU A 137 -8.09 9.98 8.23
C LEU A 137 -8.45 8.58 8.69
N CYS A 138 -9.00 8.45 9.89
CA CYS A 138 -9.41 7.17 10.46
C CYS A 138 -10.91 7.19 10.75
N THR A 139 -11.52 6.02 10.82
CA THR A 139 -12.90 5.87 11.31
C THR A 139 -12.95 4.80 12.37
N ASN A 140 -13.91 4.90 13.29
CA ASN A 140 -14.18 3.80 14.21
C ASN A 140 -15.07 2.73 13.54
N LEU A 141 -15.27 1.60 14.21
CA LEU A 141 -16.32 0.65 13.83
C LEU A 141 -17.23 0.32 15.00
N ASP A 142 -18.51 0.63 14.88
CA ASP A 142 -19.50 0.10 15.82
C ASP A 142 -19.66 -1.42 15.59
N SER A 143 -19.35 -2.21 16.61
CA SER A 143 -19.32 -3.67 16.52
C SER A 143 -20.69 -4.29 16.28
N VAL A 144 -21.77 -3.61 16.67
CA VAL A 144 -23.17 -4.06 16.55
C VAL A 144 -23.73 -3.66 15.19
N ARG A 145 -23.57 -2.39 14.82
CA ARG A 145 -24.14 -1.78 13.61
C ARG A 145 -23.30 -1.99 12.36
N LYS A 146 -22.04 -2.43 12.51
CA LYS A 146 -21.07 -2.61 11.42
C LYS A 146 -20.90 -1.37 10.53
N MET A 147 -21.03 -0.19 11.13
CA MET A 147 -20.88 1.10 10.45
C MET A 147 -19.97 2.04 11.26
N PRO A 148 -19.22 2.93 10.61
CA PRO A 148 -18.54 4.02 11.30
C PRO A 148 -19.52 4.94 12.02
N THR A 149 -19.20 5.32 13.25
CA THR A 149 -19.97 6.29 14.06
C THR A 149 -19.15 7.53 14.43
N LYS A 150 -17.83 7.48 14.27
CA LYS A 150 -16.88 8.56 14.49
C LYS A 150 -15.83 8.55 13.39
N SER A 151 -15.45 9.75 12.97
CA SER A 151 -14.32 9.99 12.07
C SER A 151 -13.26 10.78 12.81
N TYR A 152 -12.00 10.45 12.58
CA TYR A 152 -10.85 11.10 13.16
C TYR A 152 -10.00 11.71 12.05
N VAL A 153 -9.58 12.96 12.26
CA VAL A 153 -8.73 13.70 11.34
C VAL A 153 -7.48 14.11 12.10
N PHE A 154 -6.35 13.51 11.74
CA PHE A 154 -5.08 13.68 12.43
C PHE A 154 -4.11 14.46 11.55
N THR A 155 -3.72 15.65 12.02
CA THR A 155 -2.57 16.38 11.48
C THR A 155 -1.27 16.02 12.20
N ASP A 156 -1.38 15.57 13.45
CA ASP A 156 -0.32 14.90 14.19
C ASP A 156 -0.55 13.40 14.12
N CYS A 157 0.26 12.69 13.33
CA CYS A 157 0.11 11.26 13.08
C CYS A 157 1.04 10.40 13.94
N ARG A 158 1.58 10.95 15.04
CA ARG A 158 2.39 10.18 15.97
C ARG A 158 1.55 9.03 16.56
N PRO A 159 2.06 7.78 16.57
CA PRO A 159 1.34 6.61 17.07
C PRO A 159 0.69 6.79 18.44
N SER A 160 1.40 7.40 19.39
CA SER A 160 0.91 7.64 20.76
C SER A 160 -0.26 8.61 20.79
N PHE A 161 -0.20 9.69 20.02
CA PHE A 161 -1.28 10.67 19.94
C PHE A 161 -2.53 10.06 19.29
N MET A 162 -2.35 9.35 18.18
CA MET A 162 -3.45 8.66 17.49
C MET A 162 -4.10 7.61 18.40
N ALA A 163 -3.32 6.79 19.10
CA ALA A 163 -3.82 5.75 20.01
C ALA A 163 -4.64 6.35 21.16
N GLU A 164 -4.17 7.46 21.74
CA GLU A 164 -4.89 8.18 22.80
C GLU A 164 -6.21 8.78 22.29
N ALA A 165 -6.16 9.51 21.18
CA ALA A 165 -7.32 10.19 20.62
C ALA A 165 -8.41 9.22 20.11
N MET A 166 -8.02 8.05 19.61
CA MET A 166 -8.97 7.00 19.22
C MET A 166 -9.50 6.20 20.41
N GLY A 167 -8.89 6.32 21.59
CA GLY A 167 -9.29 5.57 22.79
C GLY A 167 -8.97 4.08 22.67
N LEU A 168 -7.81 3.74 22.09
CA LEU A 168 -7.35 2.34 22.02
C LEU A 168 -7.00 1.79 23.41
N SER A 169 -6.71 0.49 23.51
CA SER A 169 -6.38 -0.14 24.79
C SER A 169 -5.09 0.45 25.40
N GLU A 170 -4.99 0.40 26.73
CA GLU A 170 -3.77 0.83 27.45
C GLU A 170 -2.53 0.03 27.03
N GLU A 171 -2.71 -1.22 26.63
CA GLU A 171 -1.66 -2.06 26.04
C GLU A 171 -1.14 -1.45 24.74
N THR A 172 -2.02 -1.11 23.80
CA THR A 172 -1.66 -0.45 22.54
C THR A 172 -0.95 0.88 22.81
N LYS A 173 -1.52 1.72 23.69
CA LYS A 173 -0.95 3.04 24.04
C LYS A 173 0.46 2.93 24.61
N THR A 174 0.69 1.99 25.52
CA THR A 174 2.01 1.76 26.13
C THR A 174 3.01 1.28 25.08
N ALA A 175 2.63 0.32 24.24
CA ALA A 175 3.52 -0.26 23.24
C ALA A 175 3.95 0.73 22.14
N VAL A 176 3.15 1.75 21.85
CA VAL A 176 3.49 2.78 20.86
C VAL A 176 4.26 3.97 21.45
N LEU A 177 4.28 4.13 22.79
CA LEU A 177 5.14 5.11 23.48
C LEU A 177 6.62 4.72 23.39
N ASP A 178 6.92 3.43 23.53
CA ASP A 178 8.29 2.89 23.49
C ASP A 178 8.89 2.88 22.06
N ALA A 179 8.04 3.01 21.03
CA ALA A 179 8.42 2.84 19.63
C ALA A 179 9.00 4.10 18.96
N ALA A 180 9.06 5.25 19.64
CA ALA A 180 9.61 6.50 19.10
C ALA A 180 11.11 6.44 18.71
N SER A 181 11.78 5.29 18.90
CA SER A 181 13.21 5.09 18.67
C SER A 181 13.57 4.37 17.34
N ILE A 182 12.66 4.16 16.39
CA ILE A 182 13.06 3.64 15.05
C ILE A 182 13.61 4.80 14.21
N ALA A 183 14.80 5.27 14.59
CA ALA A 183 15.64 6.15 13.80
C ALA A 183 16.08 5.43 12.51
N GLY A 184 15.81 6.03 11.36
CA GLY A 184 16.26 5.47 10.09
C GLY A 184 15.82 6.19 8.82
N ILE A 185 15.00 7.23 8.91
CA ILE A 185 14.69 8.10 7.76
C ILE A 185 15.30 9.47 8.03
N PRO A 186 16.34 9.88 7.27
CA PRO A 186 17.00 11.17 7.46
C PRO A 186 15.96 12.30 7.39
N ASP A 187 16.12 13.24 8.30
CA ASP A 187 15.32 14.46 8.32
C ASP A 187 15.70 15.34 7.11
N PRO A 188 14.79 15.61 6.15
CA PRO A 188 15.11 16.39 4.95
C PRO A 188 15.48 17.86 5.27
N THR A 189 15.22 18.33 6.49
CA THR A 189 15.51 19.70 6.94
C THR A 189 16.97 19.98 7.27
N THR A 190 17.86 18.97 7.32
CA THR A 190 19.30 19.21 7.58
C THR A 190 20.13 19.51 6.33
N ALA A 191 19.56 19.41 5.13
CA ALA A 191 20.25 19.72 3.86
C ALA A 191 19.99 21.16 3.39
N ALA A 192 20.18 22.17 4.25
CA ALA A 192 20.12 23.57 3.83
C ALA A 192 20.89 24.51 4.77
N THR A 193 22.20 24.32 4.90
CA THR A 193 23.12 25.42 5.28
C THR A 193 24.55 25.13 4.84
N SER A 194 24.81 25.21 3.55
CA SER A 194 26.15 25.46 3.04
C SER A 194 26.04 26.57 2.00
N THR A 195 26.25 27.79 2.48
CA THR A 195 26.42 28.99 1.65
C THR A 195 27.59 28.75 0.68
N PRO A 196 27.46 29.03 -0.63
CA PRO A 196 28.59 28.93 -1.54
C PRO A 196 29.54 30.10 -1.29
N THR A 197 30.77 29.79 -0.87
CA THR A 197 31.88 30.74 -0.81
C THR A 197 32.19 31.26 -2.22
N GLN A 198 31.99 32.55 -2.46
CA GLN A 198 32.45 33.22 -3.68
C GLN A 198 33.97 33.11 -3.82
N PRO A 199 34.52 32.90 -5.03
CA PRO A 199 35.95 33.08 -5.27
C PRO A 199 36.28 34.57 -5.35
N GLN A 200 37.16 35.05 -4.49
CA GLN A 200 37.78 36.38 -4.60
C GLN A 200 38.78 36.44 -5.78
N PRO A 201 39.00 37.64 -6.35
CA PRO A 201 39.78 37.83 -7.57
C PRO A 201 41.30 37.82 -7.29
N ASN A 202 42.05 37.02 -8.06
CA ASN A 202 43.51 37.09 -8.07
C ASN A 202 43.97 38.39 -8.74
N THR A 203 44.53 39.29 -7.93
CA THR A 203 45.42 40.37 -8.40
C THR A 203 46.79 40.17 -7.77
N SER A 204 47.81 39.97 -8.61
CA SER A 204 49.22 40.22 -8.31
C SER A 204 49.98 40.35 -9.64
N SER A 205 50.19 41.60 -10.05
CA SER A 205 51.32 42.07 -10.87
C SER A 205 52.65 41.75 -10.13
N ASN A 206 53.84 41.63 -10.71
CA ASN A 206 54.61 42.29 -11.77
C ASN A 206 55.68 41.25 -12.22
N THR A 207 56.39 41.31 -13.35
CA THR A 207 57.39 42.33 -13.68
C THR A 207 57.93 42.11 -15.11
N SER A 208 58.31 43.23 -15.72
CA SER A 208 58.82 43.52 -17.05
C SER A 208 60.06 42.76 -17.52
N SER A 209 60.20 42.59 -18.85
CA SER A 209 61.43 42.94 -19.57
C SER A 209 61.18 43.19 -21.07
N ASN A 210 61.81 44.25 -21.56
CA ASN A 210 61.86 44.78 -22.92
C ASN A 210 62.47 43.80 -23.93
N THR A 211 62.09 43.89 -25.20
CA THR A 211 63.00 44.36 -26.29
C THR A 211 62.27 44.55 -27.62
N SER A 212 62.65 45.61 -28.33
CA SER A 212 62.19 46.08 -29.63
C SER A 212 62.93 45.41 -30.81
N SER A 213 62.53 45.78 -32.04
CA SER A 213 63.10 45.49 -33.39
C SER A 213 62.42 44.29 -34.09
N ASN A 214 61.91 44.34 -35.33
CA ASN A 214 61.95 45.29 -36.46
C ASN A 214 60.60 45.24 -37.18
#